data_AF-A0A5C3L7B7-F1
#
_entry.id   AF-A0A5C3L7B7-F1
#
_cell.length_a   1.000
_cell.length_b   1.000
_cell.length_c   1.000
_cell.angle_alpha   90.00
_cell.angle_beta   90.00
_cell.angle_gamma   90.00
#
_symmetry.space_group_name_H-M   'P 1'
#
loop_
_entity.id
_entity.type
_entity.pdbx_description
1 polymer ?
#
loop_
_entity_poly.entity_id
_entity_poly.type
_entity_poly.pdbx_seq_one_letter_code
_entity_poly.pdbx_strand_id
1 'polypeptide(L)'
;MTVLSSTILSQDTTATVLPDCWGHRGASAAFPENTLASFELAIKDGAEGIETDVHVSADDVILMFHDPDLSRTTNGKGKIKERNWHGPDGMQHIKTKKEPIQSIPTFAETIAFLMKPENRHVTLNLDVKPHNEVTRIFTLMNDTITAQPDWQTALAPRILLGLWHPKFIKVAKEVLPYCRRAHIGWSIDVARRYFWDDVDTFSIAMCVLASPEGRRFLEECKKCDKQVAVWTVNTKEEMVEACRWGVDVIITDHTKTWLDLRRTLSGKPSPGSIVSATQYRLEFAGDYDSMSSQYSTLFYWTDFRYWTPFLWLINYLGTRRLEGLAGPLSLKEVDGVAEVVS
;
A
#
# COMPACT_ATOMS: atom_id res chain seq x y z
N MET A 1 56.50 -12.36 28.53
CA MET A 1 56.01 -11.27 27.68
C MET A 1 54.76 -11.77 26.98
N THR A 2 53.61 -11.33 27.49
CA THR A 2 52.28 -11.72 27.03
C THR A 2 51.90 -10.83 25.84
N VAL A 3 51.54 -11.40 24.70
CA VAL A 3 50.89 -10.66 23.61
C VAL A 3 49.52 -11.28 23.41
N LEU A 4 48.50 -10.65 23.99
CA LEU A 4 47.11 -10.94 23.71
C LEU A 4 46.78 -10.35 22.33
N SER A 5 46.49 -11.23 21.36
CA SER A 5 45.95 -10.85 20.06
C SER A 5 44.47 -10.47 20.26
N SER A 6 44.18 -9.16 20.28
CA SER A 6 42.80 -8.67 20.24
C SER A 6 42.26 -8.81 18.83
N THR A 7 41.47 -9.86 18.59
CA THR A 7 40.65 -9.98 17.39
C THR A 7 39.59 -8.87 17.44
N ILE A 8 39.77 -7.83 16.62
CA ILE A 8 38.73 -6.85 16.35
C ILE A 8 37.68 -7.58 15.51
N LEU A 9 36.58 -7.98 16.15
CA LEU A 9 35.35 -8.35 15.45
C LEU A 9 34.89 -7.12 14.67
N SER A 10 35.02 -7.17 13.34
CA SER A 10 34.35 -6.22 12.47
C SER A 10 32.85 -6.38 12.67
N GLN A 11 32.24 -5.47 13.42
CA GLN A 11 30.79 -5.29 13.38
C GLN A 11 30.45 -4.85 11.97
N ASP A 12 29.98 -5.81 11.17
CA ASP A 12 29.33 -5.55 9.90
C ASP A 12 28.01 -4.85 10.23
N THR A 13 28.08 -3.53 10.35
CA THR A 13 26.93 -2.67 10.59
C THR A 13 26.21 -2.51 9.26
N THR A 14 25.47 -3.54 8.86
CA THR A 14 24.47 -3.40 7.81
C THR A 14 23.49 -2.34 8.31
N ALA A 15 23.58 -1.12 7.77
CA ALA A 15 22.67 -0.04 8.14
C ALA A 15 21.24 -0.54 7.96
N THR A 16 20.44 -0.52 9.04
CA THR A 16 19.05 -0.95 8.99
C THR A 16 18.32 -0.09 7.97
N VAL A 17 17.91 -0.70 6.85
CA VAL A 17 17.05 -0.03 5.87
C VAL A 17 15.68 0.10 6.50
N LEU A 18 15.24 1.34 6.73
CA LEU A 18 13.93 1.62 7.29
C LEU A 18 12.86 1.56 6.18
N PRO A 19 11.62 1.19 6.52
CA PRO A 19 10.55 1.03 5.53
C PRO A 19 10.30 2.29 4.68
N ASP A 20 9.86 2.08 3.45
CA ASP A 20 9.29 3.14 2.62
C ASP A 20 7.98 3.65 3.21
N CYS A 21 7.63 4.89 2.87
CA CYS A 21 6.36 5.50 3.24
C CYS A 21 5.41 5.48 2.05
N TRP A 22 4.33 4.72 2.16
CA TRP A 22 3.24 4.77 1.18
C TRP A 22 2.01 5.42 1.82
N GLY A 23 1.48 6.46 1.16
CA GLY A 23 0.27 7.14 1.63
C GLY A 23 -0.98 6.29 1.38
N HIS A 24 -1.63 5.81 2.43
CA HIS A 24 -2.89 5.05 2.35
C HIS A 24 -4.00 5.98 1.86
N ARG A 25 -4.42 5.78 0.60
CA ARG A 25 -5.31 6.70 -0.13
C ARG A 25 -4.75 8.13 -0.20
N GLY A 26 -3.41 8.24 -0.26
CA GLY A 26 -2.63 9.48 -0.10
C GLY A 26 -2.42 9.88 1.36
N ALA A 27 -2.26 11.17 1.64
CA ALA A 27 -2.20 11.72 3.00
C ALA A 27 -3.61 11.89 3.60
N SER A 28 -4.34 10.78 3.70
CA SER A 28 -5.80 10.75 3.96
C SER A 28 -6.19 11.23 5.36
N ALA A 29 -5.26 11.23 6.33
CA ALA A 29 -5.51 11.85 7.63
C ALA A 29 -5.69 13.37 7.48
N ALA A 30 -4.90 14.02 6.62
CA ALA A 30 -4.94 15.46 6.40
C ALA A 30 -6.01 15.85 5.39
N PHE A 31 -6.05 15.21 4.22
CA PHE A 31 -6.92 15.57 3.07
C PHE A 31 -7.95 14.47 2.77
N PRO A 32 -8.96 14.71 1.91
CA PRO A 32 -9.90 13.65 1.52
C PRO A 32 -9.16 12.48 0.87
N GLU A 33 -9.47 11.27 1.32
CA GLU A 33 -8.91 10.03 0.77
C GLU A 33 -9.14 9.90 -0.74
N ASN A 34 -8.20 9.25 -1.44
CA ASN A 34 -8.27 8.97 -2.89
C ASN A 34 -8.49 10.25 -3.72
N THR A 35 -7.71 11.30 -3.45
CA THR A 35 -7.78 12.55 -4.21
C THR A 35 -6.41 13.02 -4.69
N LEU A 36 -6.36 13.77 -5.79
CA LEU A 36 -5.10 14.33 -6.28
C LEU A 36 -4.44 15.24 -5.22
N ALA A 37 -5.22 15.96 -4.40
CA ALA A 37 -4.66 16.75 -3.32
C ALA A 37 -4.01 15.85 -2.23
N SER A 38 -4.65 14.74 -1.83
CA SER A 38 -4.04 13.86 -0.82
C SER A 38 -2.79 13.17 -1.35
N PHE A 39 -2.77 12.84 -2.65
CA PHE A 39 -1.62 12.29 -3.35
C PHE A 39 -0.46 13.30 -3.41
N GLU A 40 -0.73 14.53 -3.82
CA GLU A 40 0.25 15.62 -3.86
C GLU A 40 0.84 15.90 -2.47
N LEU A 41 0.01 15.93 -1.43
CA LEU A 41 0.49 16.13 -0.07
C LEU A 41 1.38 14.98 0.41
N ALA A 42 1.02 13.72 0.12
CA ALA A 42 1.85 12.56 0.47
C ALA A 42 3.24 12.65 -0.19
N ILE A 43 3.29 12.96 -1.50
CA ILE A 43 4.56 13.13 -2.24
C ILE A 43 5.35 14.29 -1.64
N LYS A 44 4.69 15.41 -1.33
CA LYS A 44 5.33 16.58 -0.72
C LYS A 44 5.93 16.30 0.67
N ASP A 45 5.28 15.45 1.46
CA ASP A 45 5.85 15.00 2.74
C ASP A 45 7.13 14.18 2.53
N GLY A 46 7.26 13.53 1.37
CA GLY A 46 8.39 12.69 0.96
C GLY A 46 8.05 11.21 0.82
N ALA A 47 6.77 10.85 0.61
CA ALA A 47 6.35 9.46 0.42
C ALA A 47 6.89 8.87 -0.89
N GLU A 48 7.47 7.68 -0.83
CA GLU A 48 7.95 6.93 -1.99
C GLU A 48 6.83 6.26 -2.79
N GLY A 49 5.64 6.15 -2.20
CA GLY A 49 4.49 5.57 -2.87
C GLY A 49 3.15 6.14 -2.42
N ILE A 50 2.14 5.85 -3.24
CA ILE A 50 0.73 6.13 -2.97
C ILE A 50 -0.01 4.81 -3.11
N GLU A 51 -0.82 4.47 -2.12
CA GLU A 51 -1.83 3.44 -2.24
C GLU A 51 -3.18 4.11 -2.57
N THR A 52 -3.95 3.50 -3.47
CA THR A 52 -5.28 3.98 -3.85
C THR A 52 -6.16 2.83 -4.30
N ASP A 53 -7.46 3.02 -4.20
CA ASP A 53 -8.47 2.01 -4.51
C ASP A 53 -9.12 2.25 -5.88
N VAL A 54 -9.57 1.18 -6.55
CA VAL A 54 -10.19 1.29 -7.88
C VAL A 54 -11.59 0.69 -7.97
N HIS A 55 -12.52 1.42 -8.59
CA HIS A 55 -13.81 0.92 -9.08
C HIS A 55 -14.10 1.42 -10.49
N VAL A 56 -14.91 0.69 -11.25
CA VAL A 56 -15.32 1.07 -12.62
C VAL A 56 -16.76 1.58 -12.62
N SER A 57 -17.01 2.71 -13.28
CA SER A 57 -18.35 3.26 -13.53
C SER A 57 -19.16 2.38 -14.52
N ALA A 58 -20.43 2.73 -14.76
CA ALA A 58 -21.26 2.05 -15.76
C ALA A 58 -20.80 2.32 -17.21
N ASP A 59 -20.13 3.44 -17.46
CA ASP A 59 -19.59 3.90 -18.75
C ASP A 59 -18.05 3.80 -18.83
N ASP A 60 -17.49 2.76 -18.21
CA ASP A 60 -16.09 2.33 -18.39
C ASP A 60 -14.99 3.30 -17.90
N VAL A 61 -15.31 4.18 -16.95
CA VAL A 61 -14.32 5.07 -16.31
C VAL A 61 -13.87 4.46 -14.99
N ILE A 62 -12.56 4.22 -14.86
CA ILE A 62 -11.95 3.79 -13.60
C ILE A 62 -11.80 5.02 -12.68
N LEU A 63 -12.32 4.91 -11.45
CA LEU A 63 -12.30 5.96 -10.43
C LEU A 63 -11.43 5.54 -9.24
N MET A 64 -10.69 6.51 -8.69
CA MET A 64 -9.93 6.34 -7.47
C MET A 64 -10.88 6.48 -6.27
N PHE A 65 -11.32 5.36 -5.69
CA PHE A 65 -12.34 5.39 -4.64
C PHE A 65 -12.39 4.07 -3.84
N HIS A 66 -12.55 4.14 -2.51
CA HIS A 66 -12.48 2.94 -1.66
C HIS A 66 -13.74 2.09 -1.71
N ASP A 67 -14.89 2.70 -1.41
CA ASP A 67 -16.14 1.97 -1.23
C ASP A 67 -16.85 1.74 -2.57
N PRO A 68 -17.63 0.66 -2.72
CA PRO A 68 -18.46 0.49 -3.92
C PRO A 68 -19.60 1.53 -4.00
N ASP A 69 -19.89 2.26 -2.91
CA ASP A 69 -20.95 3.28 -2.82
C ASP A 69 -20.37 4.66 -2.47
N LEU A 70 -20.87 5.70 -3.12
CA LEU A 70 -20.35 7.06 -3.04
C LEU A 70 -20.59 7.77 -1.69
N SER A 71 -21.55 7.29 -0.91
CA SER A 71 -22.18 8.08 0.15
C SER A 71 -21.29 8.40 1.34
N ARG A 72 -20.27 7.59 1.67
CA ARG A 72 -19.46 7.83 2.87
C ARG A 72 -18.66 9.12 2.77
N THR A 73 -17.91 9.31 1.68
CA THR A 73 -16.88 10.36 1.55
C THR A 73 -17.26 11.49 0.59
N THR A 74 -18.39 11.38 -0.10
CA THR A 74 -18.84 12.39 -1.08
C THR A 74 -20.27 12.85 -0.83
N ASN A 75 -20.67 13.92 -1.51
CA ASN A 75 -22.06 14.37 -1.58
C ASN A 75 -22.94 13.52 -2.52
N GLY A 76 -22.36 12.53 -3.20
CA GLY A 76 -23.05 11.58 -4.06
C GLY A 76 -23.76 10.45 -3.31
N LYS A 77 -24.55 9.68 -4.04
CA LYS A 77 -25.25 8.47 -3.56
C LYS A 77 -25.26 7.39 -4.64
N GLY A 78 -25.40 6.14 -4.20
CA GLY A 78 -25.53 4.99 -5.07
C GLY A 78 -24.18 4.34 -5.38
N LYS A 79 -24.26 3.14 -5.96
CA LYS A 79 -23.09 2.34 -6.29
C LYS A 79 -22.41 2.85 -7.56
N ILE A 80 -21.09 2.91 -7.53
CA ILE A 80 -20.28 3.41 -8.65
C ILE A 80 -20.56 2.63 -9.93
N LYS A 81 -20.61 1.29 -9.84
CA LYS A 81 -20.85 0.40 -10.99
C LYS A 81 -22.22 0.57 -11.67
N GLU A 82 -23.17 1.24 -11.02
CA GLU A 82 -24.55 1.45 -11.48
C GLU A 82 -24.75 2.87 -12.04
N ARG A 83 -23.70 3.70 -12.10
CA ARG A 83 -23.78 5.09 -12.50
C ARG A 83 -22.77 5.44 -13.57
N ASN A 84 -23.16 6.33 -14.48
CA ASN A 84 -22.25 6.91 -15.47
C ASN A 84 -21.37 7.98 -14.81
N TRP A 85 -20.11 8.03 -15.23
CA TRP A 85 -19.19 9.11 -14.92
C TRP A 85 -19.56 10.37 -15.69
N HIS A 86 -19.86 10.22 -16.99
CA HIS A 86 -20.19 11.32 -17.89
C HIS A 86 -21.69 11.67 -17.92
N GLY A 87 -21.97 12.86 -18.42
CA GLY A 87 -23.33 13.37 -18.64
C GLY A 87 -23.79 14.40 -17.59
N PRO A 88 -24.98 15.01 -17.79
CA PRO A 88 -25.49 16.07 -16.90
C PRO A 88 -25.62 15.66 -15.44
N ASP A 89 -26.01 14.40 -15.19
CA ASP A 89 -26.13 13.79 -13.86
C ASP A 89 -24.95 12.86 -13.52
N GLY A 90 -23.86 12.98 -14.30
CA GLY A 90 -22.67 12.15 -14.22
C GLY A 90 -21.89 12.36 -12.93
N MET A 91 -21.19 11.31 -12.49
CA MET A 91 -20.38 11.35 -11.27
C MET A 91 -19.23 12.37 -11.34
N GLN A 92 -18.83 12.86 -12.52
CA GLN A 92 -17.84 13.94 -12.69
C GLN A 92 -18.19 15.24 -11.92
N HIS A 93 -19.46 15.43 -11.57
CA HIS A 93 -19.96 16.58 -10.80
C HIS A 93 -19.96 16.36 -9.28
N ILE A 94 -19.74 15.13 -8.81
CA ILE A 94 -19.72 14.77 -7.38
C ILE A 94 -18.45 15.30 -6.73
N LYS A 95 -18.59 15.74 -5.47
CA LYS A 95 -17.49 16.32 -4.70
C LYS A 95 -17.31 15.61 -3.35
N THR A 96 -16.07 15.59 -2.89
CA THR A 96 -15.71 15.12 -1.54
C THR A 96 -16.44 15.93 -0.47
N LYS A 97 -16.66 15.31 0.70
CA LYS A 97 -17.21 15.97 1.89
C LYS A 97 -16.14 16.64 2.74
N LYS A 98 -14.92 16.10 2.75
CA LYS A 98 -13.78 16.60 3.51
C LYS A 98 -13.00 17.60 2.66
N GLU A 99 -12.53 18.66 3.32
CA GLU A 99 -11.71 19.71 2.71
C GLU A 99 -10.29 19.22 2.38
N PRO A 100 -9.68 19.68 1.26
CA PRO A 100 -10.28 20.54 0.25
C PRO A 100 -11.35 19.83 -0.59
N ILE A 101 -12.52 20.46 -0.77
CA ILE A 101 -13.61 19.94 -1.60
C ILE A 101 -13.15 19.82 -3.06
N GLN A 102 -13.18 18.62 -3.62
CA GLN A 102 -12.72 18.35 -4.99
C GLN A 102 -13.48 17.19 -5.64
N SER A 103 -13.27 16.99 -6.96
CA SER A 103 -13.82 15.85 -7.69
C SER A 103 -13.09 14.55 -7.33
N ILE A 104 -13.76 13.42 -7.56
CA ILE A 104 -13.15 12.09 -7.53
C ILE A 104 -12.16 11.99 -8.70
N PRO A 105 -10.88 11.66 -8.49
CA PRO A 105 -9.95 11.45 -9.60
C PRO A 105 -10.30 10.20 -10.40
N THR A 106 -10.16 10.28 -11.71
CA THR A 106 -10.13 9.12 -12.59
C THR A 106 -8.74 8.47 -12.57
N PHE A 107 -8.64 7.23 -13.05
CA PHE A 107 -7.36 6.56 -13.25
C PHE A 107 -6.50 7.31 -14.26
N ALA A 108 -7.10 7.79 -15.35
CA ALA A 108 -6.39 8.58 -16.36
C ALA A 108 -5.77 9.86 -15.78
N GLU A 109 -6.52 10.61 -14.97
CA GLU A 109 -5.98 11.80 -14.27
C GLU A 109 -4.88 11.45 -13.28
N THR A 110 -5.02 10.31 -12.58
CA THR A 110 -4.02 9.83 -11.62
C THR A 110 -2.73 9.40 -12.32
N ILE A 111 -2.83 8.72 -13.46
CA ILE A 111 -1.68 8.36 -14.30
C ILE A 111 -1.01 9.60 -14.87
N ALA A 112 -1.79 10.56 -15.39
CA ALA A 112 -1.24 11.84 -15.85
C ALA A 112 -0.51 12.59 -14.72
N PHE A 113 -1.05 12.57 -13.51
CA PHE A 113 -0.42 13.12 -12.31
C PHE A 113 0.92 12.42 -11.98
N LEU A 114 0.97 11.08 -12.04
CA LEU A 114 2.18 10.29 -11.81
C LEU A 114 3.24 10.44 -12.90
N MET A 115 2.85 10.82 -14.12
CA MET A 115 3.76 10.99 -15.26
C MET A 115 4.47 12.35 -15.27
N LYS A 116 4.02 13.31 -14.44
CA LYS A 116 4.71 14.58 -14.23
C LYS A 116 6.17 14.34 -13.80
N PRO A 117 7.17 15.07 -14.34
CA PRO A 117 8.59 14.83 -14.05
C PRO A 117 8.93 14.73 -12.57
N GLU A 118 8.35 15.62 -11.76
CA GLU A 118 8.54 15.68 -10.31
C GLU A 118 7.99 14.45 -9.57
N ASN A 119 7.04 13.72 -10.16
CA ASN A 119 6.37 12.57 -9.54
C ASN A 119 6.88 11.22 -10.08
N ARG A 120 7.89 11.21 -10.96
CA ARG A 120 8.41 9.98 -11.60
C ARG A 120 9.11 9.01 -10.64
N HIS A 121 9.43 9.47 -9.44
CA HIS A 121 10.03 8.64 -8.39
C HIS A 121 9.01 7.83 -7.58
N VAL A 122 7.71 8.09 -7.76
CA VAL A 122 6.64 7.55 -6.91
C VAL A 122 6.09 6.25 -7.47
N THR A 123 5.91 5.25 -6.60
CA THR A 123 5.22 3.99 -6.87
C THR A 123 3.71 4.14 -6.63
N LEU A 124 2.88 3.58 -7.51
CA LEU A 124 1.43 3.51 -7.34
C LEU A 124 1.02 2.08 -7.00
N ASN A 125 0.49 1.87 -5.79
CA ASN A 125 -0.15 0.63 -5.37
C ASN A 125 -1.67 0.73 -5.60
N LEU A 126 -2.21 -0.10 -6.48
CA LEU A 126 -3.60 -0.10 -6.92
C LEU A 126 -4.39 -1.25 -6.28
N ASP A 127 -5.33 -0.90 -5.42
CA ASP A 127 -6.16 -1.84 -4.67
C ASP A 127 -7.35 -2.32 -5.51
N VAL A 128 -7.18 -3.46 -6.18
CA VAL A 128 -8.20 -4.08 -7.05
C VAL A 128 -9.25 -4.78 -6.20
N LYS A 129 -10.38 -4.10 -5.98
CA LYS A 129 -11.46 -4.59 -5.11
C LYS A 129 -12.19 -5.80 -5.71
N PRO A 130 -12.68 -6.73 -4.86
CA PRO A 130 -13.37 -7.96 -5.30
C PRO A 130 -14.66 -7.71 -6.10
N HIS A 131 -15.26 -6.52 -5.98
CA HIS A 131 -16.48 -6.13 -6.69
C HIS A 131 -16.28 -5.89 -8.19
N ASN A 132 -15.04 -5.69 -8.63
CA ASN A 132 -14.74 -5.41 -10.02
C ASN A 132 -14.90 -6.68 -10.88
N GLU A 133 -15.39 -6.46 -12.11
CA GLU A 133 -15.35 -7.46 -13.17
C GLU A 133 -13.89 -7.59 -13.64
N VAL A 134 -13.43 -8.83 -13.78
CA VAL A 134 -12.00 -9.17 -13.87
C VAL A 134 -11.40 -8.70 -15.19
N THR A 135 -12.01 -9.05 -16.32
CA THR A 135 -11.46 -8.71 -17.64
C THR A 135 -11.58 -7.21 -17.90
N ARG A 136 -12.75 -6.65 -17.63
CA ARG A 136 -13.08 -5.24 -17.84
C ARG A 136 -12.10 -4.31 -17.14
N ILE A 137 -11.81 -4.52 -15.85
CA ILE A 137 -10.94 -3.60 -15.13
C ILE A 137 -9.50 -3.62 -15.68
N PHE A 138 -8.95 -4.80 -15.99
CA PHE A 138 -7.58 -4.89 -16.47
C PHE A 138 -7.43 -4.42 -17.91
N THR A 139 -8.42 -4.63 -18.78
CA THR A 139 -8.43 -4.05 -20.13
C THR A 139 -8.41 -2.52 -20.06
N LEU A 140 -9.29 -1.91 -19.26
CA LEU A 140 -9.34 -0.46 -19.11
C LEU A 140 -8.04 0.12 -18.50
N MET A 141 -7.42 -0.60 -17.57
CA MET A 141 -6.11 -0.24 -17.04
C MET A 141 -5.02 -0.32 -18.11
N ASN A 142 -4.99 -1.40 -18.89
CA ASN A 142 -4.03 -1.59 -19.98
C ASN A 142 -4.14 -0.45 -21.00
N ASP A 143 -5.35 -0.12 -21.43
CA ASP A 143 -5.60 0.95 -22.40
C ASP A 143 -5.08 2.30 -21.88
N THR A 144 -5.34 2.60 -20.60
CA THR A 144 -4.88 3.85 -19.97
C THR A 144 -3.35 3.90 -19.82
N ILE A 145 -2.72 2.79 -19.42
CA ILE A 145 -1.27 2.71 -19.21
C ILE A 145 -0.54 2.79 -20.54
N THR A 146 -0.95 1.99 -21.52
CA THR A 146 -0.26 1.86 -22.81
C THR A 146 -0.42 3.09 -23.71
N ALA A 147 -1.43 3.93 -23.44
CA ALA A 147 -1.59 5.24 -24.07
C ALA A 147 -0.54 6.28 -23.64
N GLN A 148 0.20 6.05 -22.55
CA GLN A 148 1.21 7.00 -22.07
C GLN A 148 2.53 6.88 -22.86
N PRO A 149 3.25 7.99 -23.08
CA PRO A 149 4.58 7.94 -23.68
C PRO A 149 5.56 7.21 -22.75
N ASP A 150 6.44 6.40 -23.34
CA ASP A 150 7.46 5.62 -22.63
C ASP A 150 6.90 4.76 -21.49
N TRP A 151 5.64 4.33 -21.57
CA TRP A 151 4.96 3.66 -20.47
C TRP A 151 5.72 2.44 -19.95
N GLN A 152 6.42 1.70 -20.82
CA GLN A 152 7.18 0.51 -20.45
C GLN A 152 8.29 0.79 -19.43
N THR A 153 8.89 1.99 -19.46
CA THR A 153 10.05 2.35 -18.63
C THR A 153 9.68 3.42 -17.60
N ALA A 154 8.86 4.40 -17.99
CA ALA A 154 8.50 5.53 -17.16
C ALA A 154 7.29 5.28 -16.26
N LEU A 155 6.47 4.25 -16.53
CA LEU A 155 5.22 4.03 -15.80
C LEU A 155 5.05 2.60 -15.26
N ALA A 156 5.02 1.60 -16.13
CA ALA A 156 4.71 0.21 -15.80
C ALA A 156 5.51 -0.35 -14.59
N PRO A 157 6.84 -0.12 -14.48
CA PRO A 157 7.63 -0.62 -13.35
C PRO A 157 7.20 -0.04 -11.99
N ARG A 158 6.49 1.09 -12.00
CA ARG A 158 6.02 1.81 -10.81
C ARG A 158 4.59 1.43 -10.41
N ILE A 159 3.90 0.56 -11.16
CA ILE A 159 2.54 0.13 -10.84
C ILE A 159 2.60 -1.23 -10.15
N LEU A 160 2.06 -1.28 -8.94
CA LEU A 160 1.85 -2.50 -8.17
C LEU A 160 0.35 -2.79 -8.09
N LEU A 161 -0.08 -3.95 -8.56
CA LEU A 161 -1.49 -4.38 -8.51
C LEU A 161 -1.75 -5.13 -7.19
N GLY A 162 -2.50 -4.51 -6.27
CA GLY A 162 -2.98 -5.11 -5.03
C GLY A 162 -4.23 -5.97 -5.26
N LEU A 163 -4.06 -7.30 -5.20
CA LEU A 163 -5.12 -8.27 -5.50
C LEU A 163 -5.74 -8.84 -4.22
N TRP A 164 -7.03 -8.55 -4.01
CA TRP A 164 -7.81 -9.08 -2.87
C TRP A 164 -8.26 -10.53 -3.05
N HIS A 165 -8.36 -11.02 -4.29
CA HIS A 165 -8.96 -12.32 -4.60
C HIS A 165 -8.19 -13.07 -5.70
N PRO A 166 -7.97 -14.40 -5.58
CA PRO A 166 -7.22 -15.18 -6.57
C PRO A 166 -7.77 -15.13 -7.99
N LYS A 167 -9.09 -14.89 -8.13
CA LYS A 167 -9.76 -14.72 -9.44
C LYS A 167 -9.07 -13.71 -10.38
N PHE A 168 -8.36 -12.72 -9.82
CA PHE A 168 -7.70 -11.69 -10.60
C PHE A 168 -6.34 -12.12 -11.15
N ILE A 169 -5.69 -13.14 -10.58
CA ILE A 169 -4.29 -13.48 -10.86
C ILE A 169 -4.06 -13.80 -12.33
N LYS A 170 -4.85 -14.74 -12.88
CA LYS A 170 -4.66 -15.21 -14.26
C LYS A 170 -4.77 -14.05 -15.26
N VAL A 171 -5.86 -13.31 -15.20
CA VAL A 171 -6.12 -12.20 -16.14
C VAL A 171 -5.14 -11.04 -15.92
N ALA A 172 -4.74 -10.75 -14.68
CA ALA A 172 -3.71 -9.74 -14.42
C ALA A 172 -2.36 -10.11 -15.06
N LYS A 173 -1.99 -11.40 -15.06
CA LYS A 173 -0.76 -11.88 -15.72
C LYS A 173 -0.87 -11.83 -17.25
N GLU A 174 -2.06 -12.09 -17.80
CA GLU A 174 -2.29 -12.09 -19.25
C GLU A 174 -2.39 -10.67 -19.82
N VAL A 175 -3.14 -9.77 -19.17
CA VAL A 175 -3.43 -8.42 -19.68
C VAL A 175 -2.38 -7.39 -19.24
N LEU A 176 -1.83 -7.52 -18.03
CA LEU A 176 -0.84 -6.59 -17.46
C LEU A 176 0.46 -7.34 -17.05
N PRO A 177 1.10 -8.10 -17.96
CA PRO A 177 2.27 -8.92 -17.62
C PRO A 177 3.44 -8.08 -17.08
N TYR A 178 3.51 -6.82 -17.48
CA TYR A 178 4.55 -5.85 -17.14
C TYR A 178 4.37 -5.18 -15.75
N CYS A 179 3.19 -5.27 -15.14
CA CYS A 179 2.96 -4.72 -13.81
C CYS A 179 3.40 -5.73 -12.74
N ARG A 180 3.90 -5.21 -11.62
CA ARG A 180 4.13 -6.01 -10.42
C ARG A 180 2.79 -6.33 -9.76
N ARG A 181 2.77 -7.38 -8.92
CA ARG A 181 1.56 -7.85 -8.26
C ARG A 181 1.81 -8.06 -6.77
N ALA A 182 0.85 -7.65 -5.96
CA ALA A 182 0.77 -7.89 -4.54
C ALA A 182 -0.49 -8.68 -4.19
N HIS A 183 -0.43 -9.51 -3.16
CA HIS A 183 -1.64 -9.92 -2.45
C HIS A 183 -1.94 -8.89 -1.37
N ILE A 184 -3.20 -8.43 -1.31
CA ILE A 184 -3.69 -7.66 -0.17
C ILE A 184 -4.74 -8.44 0.61
N GLY A 185 -4.59 -8.50 1.94
CA GLY A 185 -5.57 -9.20 2.76
C GLY A 185 -5.27 -9.31 4.25
N TRP A 186 -6.13 -10.07 4.91
CA TRP A 186 -6.12 -10.32 6.35
C TRP A 186 -5.70 -11.75 6.73
N SER A 187 -5.28 -12.57 5.77
CA SER A 187 -5.07 -14.00 5.98
C SER A 187 -3.75 -14.47 5.40
N ILE A 188 -2.84 -14.84 6.30
CA ILE A 188 -1.56 -15.49 5.95
C ILE A 188 -1.79 -16.82 5.23
N ASP A 189 -2.83 -17.56 5.62
CA ASP A 189 -3.16 -18.84 4.98
C ASP A 189 -3.56 -18.64 3.51
N VAL A 190 -4.38 -17.63 3.23
CA VAL A 190 -4.76 -17.26 1.86
C VAL A 190 -3.54 -16.80 1.07
N ALA A 191 -2.70 -15.95 1.67
CA ALA A 191 -1.47 -15.47 1.06
C ALA A 191 -0.56 -16.62 0.61
N ARG A 192 -0.29 -17.59 1.50
CA ARG A 192 0.55 -18.76 1.20
C ARG A 192 -0.08 -19.68 0.16
N ARG A 193 -1.36 -20.00 0.30
CA ARG A 193 -1.99 -21.04 -0.54
C ARG A 193 -2.29 -20.59 -1.96
N TYR A 194 -2.63 -19.32 -2.16
CA TYR A 194 -3.20 -18.87 -3.42
C TYR A 194 -2.41 -17.78 -4.14
N PHE A 195 -1.48 -17.11 -3.46
CA PHE A 195 -0.76 -15.97 -4.05
C PHE A 195 0.76 -16.15 -4.08
N TRP A 196 1.32 -17.05 -3.28
CA TRP A 196 2.77 -17.16 -3.06
C TRP A 196 3.62 -17.22 -4.32
N ASP A 197 3.18 -17.99 -5.31
CA ASP A 197 3.93 -18.18 -6.55
C ASP A 197 3.68 -17.09 -7.60
N ASP A 198 2.63 -16.27 -7.42
CA ASP A 198 2.15 -15.33 -8.43
C ASP A 198 2.39 -13.84 -8.09
N VAL A 199 2.76 -13.54 -6.84
CA VAL A 199 3.01 -12.18 -6.36
C VAL A 199 4.44 -12.03 -5.84
N ASP A 200 5.00 -10.83 -5.96
CA ASP A 200 6.31 -10.49 -5.39
C ASP A 200 6.19 -9.75 -4.05
N THR A 201 4.99 -9.23 -3.74
CA THR A 201 4.71 -8.42 -2.55
C THR A 201 3.50 -8.94 -1.79
N PHE A 202 3.56 -8.87 -0.46
CA PHE A 202 2.42 -9.11 0.42
C PHE A 202 2.06 -7.84 1.19
N SER A 203 0.87 -7.31 0.93
CA SER A 203 0.29 -6.18 1.64
C SER A 203 -0.67 -6.69 2.72
N ILE A 204 -0.21 -6.82 3.96
CA ILE A 204 -0.96 -7.50 5.03
C ILE A 204 -1.27 -6.56 6.19
N ALA A 205 -2.44 -6.75 6.79
CA ALA A 205 -2.82 -6.00 7.98
C ALA A 205 -1.85 -6.20 9.15
N MET A 206 -1.47 -5.12 9.83
CA MET A 206 -0.47 -5.15 10.92
C MET A 206 -0.79 -6.16 12.02
N CYS A 207 -2.04 -6.16 12.48
CA CYS A 207 -2.44 -7.03 13.58
C CYS A 207 -2.33 -8.53 13.24
N VAL A 208 -2.42 -8.89 11.95
CA VAL A 208 -2.23 -10.27 11.48
C VAL A 208 -0.75 -10.65 11.54
N LEU A 209 0.14 -9.74 11.12
CA LEU A 209 1.60 -9.93 11.15
C LEU A 209 2.18 -9.96 12.58
N ALA A 210 1.52 -9.31 13.53
CA ALA A 210 1.87 -9.32 14.95
C ALA A 210 1.76 -10.72 15.61
N SER A 211 0.94 -11.61 15.04
CA SER A 211 0.77 -12.96 15.57
C SER A 211 2.06 -13.80 15.42
N PRO A 212 2.26 -14.87 16.22
CA PRO A 212 3.40 -15.77 16.03
C PRO A 212 3.50 -16.33 14.60
N GLU A 213 2.36 -16.61 13.98
CA GLU A 213 2.30 -17.07 12.60
C GLU A 213 2.66 -15.96 11.60
N GLY A 214 2.24 -14.73 11.87
CA GLY A 214 2.66 -13.55 11.13
C GLY A 214 4.16 -13.30 11.17
N ARG A 215 4.78 -13.48 12.34
CA ARG A 215 6.24 -13.35 12.47
C ARG A 215 7.00 -14.41 11.68
N ARG A 216 6.53 -15.66 11.65
CA ARG A 216 7.08 -16.71 10.79
C ARG A 216 6.91 -16.37 9.31
N PHE A 217 5.74 -15.88 8.93
CA PHE A 217 5.48 -15.45 7.56
C PHE A 217 6.45 -14.36 7.09
N LEU A 218 6.76 -13.37 7.94
CA LEU A 218 7.78 -12.35 7.63
C LEU A 218 9.17 -12.96 7.37
N GLU A 219 9.59 -13.93 8.20
CA GLU A 219 10.86 -14.63 8.00
C GLU A 219 10.88 -15.44 6.70
N GLU A 220 9.77 -16.07 6.33
CA GLU A 220 9.60 -16.79 5.07
C GLU A 220 9.70 -15.83 3.88
N CYS A 221 8.98 -14.70 3.92
CA CYS A 221 9.04 -13.67 2.89
C CYS A 221 10.48 -13.21 2.66
N LYS A 222 11.21 -12.90 3.74
CA LYS A 222 12.62 -12.49 3.66
C LYS A 222 13.52 -13.56 3.03
N LYS A 223 13.31 -14.85 3.36
CA LYS A 223 14.09 -15.97 2.79
C LYS A 223 13.81 -16.19 1.31
N CYS A 224 12.61 -15.82 0.84
CA CYS A 224 12.15 -16.03 -0.53
C CYS A 224 12.13 -14.74 -1.37
N ASP A 225 12.80 -13.69 -0.92
CA ASP A 225 12.89 -12.39 -1.60
C ASP A 225 11.50 -11.80 -1.95
N LYS A 226 10.55 -11.95 -1.01
CA LYS A 226 9.21 -11.36 -1.10
C LYS A 226 9.17 -10.07 -0.29
N GLN A 227 8.65 -9.01 -0.88
CA GLN A 227 8.42 -7.75 -0.18
C GLN A 227 7.19 -7.83 0.72
N VAL A 228 7.21 -7.10 1.83
CA VAL A 228 6.08 -6.98 2.75
C VAL A 228 5.73 -5.51 2.98
N ALA A 229 4.51 -5.15 2.61
CA ALA A 229 3.88 -3.90 2.99
C ALA A 229 2.90 -4.15 4.14
N VAL A 230 2.92 -3.28 5.15
CA VAL A 230 2.04 -3.39 6.32
C VAL A 230 1.07 -2.22 6.39
N TRP A 231 -0.21 -2.52 6.65
CA TRP A 231 -1.28 -1.51 6.70
C TRP A 231 -2.31 -1.81 7.80
N THR A 232 -3.18 -0.86 8.15
CA THR A 232 -2.90 0.57 8.10
C THR A 232 -2.21 0.94 9.41
N VAL A 233 -1.00 1.50 9.32
CA VAL A 233 -0.14 1.78 10.47
C VAL A 233 -0.15 3.27 10.75
N ASN A 234 -0.78 3.69 11.84
CA ASN A 234 -1.09 5.12 12.06
C ASN A 234 -0.49 5.70 13.34
N THR A 235 -0.04 4.85 14.28
CA THR A 235 0.61 5.31 15.51
C THR A 235 2.13 5.16 15.42
N LYS A 236 2.86 5.96 16.18
CA LYS A 236 4.33 5.88 16.19
C LYS A 236 4.81 4.55 16.76
N GLU A 237 4.11 4.02 17.76
CA GLU A 237 4.39 2.74 18.38
C GLU A 237 4.28 1.61 17.35
N GLU A 238 3.21 1.60 16.55
CA GLU A 238 3.04 0.65 15.45
C GLU A 238 4.12 0.85 14.36
N MET A 239 4.46 2.09 14.01
CA MET A 239 5.53 2.37 13.02
C MET A 239 6.90 1.84 13.47
N VAL A 240 7.30 2.08 14.72
CA VAL A 240 8.57 1.56 15.26
C VAL A 240 8.55 0.03 15.30
N GLU A 241 7.41 -0.56 15.67
CA GLU A 241 7.28 -2.01 15.71
C GLU A 241 7.39 -2.63 14.30
N ALA A 242 6.76 -2.03 13.28
CA ALA A 242 6.97 -2.40 11.88
C ALA A 242 8.45 -2.31 11.45
N CYS A 243 9.20 -1.30 11.92
CA CYS A 243 10.65 -1.22 11.68
C CYS A 243 11.40 -2.40 12.31
N ARG A 244 11.07 -2.78 13.56
CA ARG A 244 11.66 -3.95 14.24
C ARG A 244 11.36 -5.27 13.52
N TRP A 245 10.26 -5.32 12.77
CA TRP A 245 9.90 -6.47 11.96
C TRP A 245 10.70 -6.56 10.67
N GLY A 246 11.31 -5.46 10.23
CA GLY A 246 12.03 -5.38 8.97
C GLY A 246 11.11 -5.50 7.75
N VAL A 247 9.90 -4.93 7.83
CA VAL A 247 9.01 -4.80 6.66
C VAL A 247 9.59 -3.81 5.66
N ASP A 248 9.23 -3.96 4.38
CA ASP A 248 9.74 -3.09 3.31
C ASP A 248 8.97 -1.76 3.24
N VAL A 249 7.67 -1.78 3.54
CA VAL A 249 6.78 -0.63 3.35
C VAL A 249 5.82 -0.46 4.53
N ILE A 250 5.68 0.78 5.01
CA ILE A 250 4.59 1.20 5.90
C ILE A 250 3.56 1.98 5.08
N ILE A 251 2.34 1.44 5.02
CA ILE A 251 1.16 2.10 4.43
C ILE A 251 0.40 2.81 5.56
N THR A 252 0.29 4.14 5.46
CA THR A 252 -0.22 4.99 6.55
C THR A 252 -1.08 6.15 6.06
N ASP A 253 -2.09 6.52 6.84
CA ASP A 253 -2.86 7.75 6.61
C ASP A 253 -2.05 9.01 6.99
N HIS A 254 -1.01 8.85 7.81
CA HIS A 254 -0.22 9.90 8.42
C HIS A 254 1.22 9.93 7.87
N THR A 255 1.36 10.17 6.56
CA THR A 255 2.64 10.23 5.84
C THR A 255 3.70 11.07 6.54
N LYS A 256 3.37 12.31 6.90
CA LYS A 256 4.26 13.21 7.64
C LYS A 256 4.76 12.62 8.96
N THR A 257 3.88 11.97 9.73
CA THR A 257 4.23 11.37 11.03
C THR A 257 5.28 10.27 10.85
N TRP A 258 5.09 9.38 9.88
CA TRP A 258 6.07 8.33 9.59
C TRP A 258 7.38 8.93 9.11
N LEU A 259 7.35 9.86 8.16
CA LEU A 259 8.56 10.43 7.56
C LEU A 259 9.40 11.25 8.56
N ASP A 260 8.75 12.00 9.47
CA ASP A 260 9.45 12.71 10.54
C ASP A 260 10.04 11.73 11.57
N LEU A 261 9.31 10.65 11.90
CA LEU A 261 9.81 9.59 12.80
C LEU A 261 10.98 8.83 12.18
N ARG A 262 10.88 8.42 10.92
CA ARG A 262 11.94 7.73 10.16
C ARG A 262 13.22 8.57 10.10
N ARG A 263 13.12 9.89 9.93
CA ARG A 263 14.28 10.81 10.00
C ARG A 263 14.93 10.78 11.38
N THR A 264 14.13 10.82 12.44
CA THR A 264 14.60 10.75 13.84
C THR A 264 15.31 9.43 14.12
N LEU A 265 14.71 8.31 13.73
CA LEU A 265 15.29 6.96 13.85
C LEU A 265 16.60 6.79 13.06
N SER A 266 16.73 7.49 11.93
CA SER A 266 17.94 7.48 11.10
C SER A 266 19.05 8.40 11.62
N GLY A 267 18.83 9.16 12.70
CA GLY A 267 19.76 10.19 13.16
C GLY A 267 19.92 11.38 12.22
N LYS A 268 18.95 11.65 11.33
CA LYS A 268 18.98 12.80 10.41
C LYS A 268 18.20 13.99 10.99
N PRO A 269 18.73 15.23 10.90
CA PRO A 269 18.07 16.42 11.48
C PRO A 269 16.79 16.81 10.74
N SER A 270 15.89 17.51 11.45
CA SER A 270 14.65 18.06 10.89
C SER A 270 14.93 19.23 9.92
N PRO A 271 14.17 19.37 8.82
CA PRO A 271 14.27 20.52 7.92
C PRO A 271 14.10 21.84 8.69
N GLY A 272 15.09 22.75 8.60
CA GLY A 272 15.06 24.08 9.25
C GLY A 272 15.82 24.19 10.57
N SER A 273 16.47 23.13 11.05
CA SER A 273 17.38 23.23 12.20
C SER A 273 18.73 23.85 11.78
N ILE A 274 19.05 25.04 12.31
CA ILE A 274 20.37 25.65 12.16
C ILE A 274 21.29 24.97 13.17
N VAL A 275 22.16 24.06 12.72
CA VAL A 275 23.17 23.44 13.57
C VAL A 275 24.54 23.61 12.91
N SER A 276 25.55 24.02 13.68
CA SER A 276 26.88 24.31 13.15
C SER A 276 27.59 23.05 12.64
N ALA A 277 28.41 23.18 11.59
CA ALA A 277 29.13 22.07 10.95
C ALA A 277 30.05 21.26 11.90
N THR A 278 30.44 21.83 13.03
CA THR A 278 31.27 21.19 14.06
C THR A 278 30.45 20.30 15.01
N GLN A 279 29.16 20.58 15.17
CA GLN A 279 28.21 19.79 15.96
C GLN A 279 27.69 18.57 15.18
N TYR A 280 27.80 18.61 13.85
CA TYR A 280 27.40 17.56 12.90
C TYR A 280 28.09 16.20 13.12
N ARG A 281 29.29 16.18 13.70
CA ARG A 281 30.13 14.98 13.80
C ARG A 281 30.12 14.31 15.20
N LEU A 282 29.54 14.97 16.20
CA LEU A 282 29.60 14.54 17.60
C LEU A 282 28.27 13.98 18.15
N GLU A 283 27.12 14.27 17.53
CA GLU A 283 25.79 13.86 18.03
C GLU A 283 25.06 12.81 17.18
N PHE A 284 25.51 12.51 15.95
CA PHE A 284 24.66 11.84 14.94
C PHE A 284 25.17 10.51 14.41
N ALA A 285 25.65 9.65 15.30
CA ALA A 285 25.47 8.21 15.11
C ALA A 285 24.09 7.89 15.70
N GLY A 286 23.03 7.94 14.88
CA GLY A 286 21.67 7.64 15.32
C GLY A 286 21.62 6.20 15.85
N ASP A 287 21.58 6.06 17.17
CA ASP A 287 21.39 4.77 17.82
C ASP A 287 19.90 4.40 17.70
N TYR A 288 19.56 3.73 16.59
CA TYR A 288 18.22 3.20 16.34
C TYR A 288 17.70 2.40 17.54
N ASP A 289 18.57 1.66 18.23
CA ASP A 289 18.19 0.86 19.40
C ASP A 289 17.81 1.77 20.57
N SER A 290 18.58 2.84 20.83
CA SER A 290 18.24 3.85 21.84
C SER A 290 16.91 4.56 21.52
N MET A 291 16.72 5.04 20.30
CA MET A 291 15.51 5.77 19.92
C MET A 291 14.28 4.86 19.88
N SER A 292 14.42 3.65 19.34
CA SER A 292 13.31 2.70 19.29
C SER A 292 12.94 2.17 20.68
N SER A 293 13.87 2.08 21.63
CA SER A 293 13.59 1.61 23.01
C SER A 293 12.57 2.49 23.76
N GLN A 294 12.39 3.74 23.34
CA GLN A 294 11.42 4.67 23.94
C GLN A 294 9.97 4.32 23.59
N TYR A 295 9.75 3.51 22.56
CA TYR A 295 8.43 3.12 22.09
C TYR A 295 8.05 1.74 22.60
N SER A 296 7.01 1.72 23.43
CA SER A 296 6.51 0.50 24.06
C SER A 296 5.75 -0.40 23.08
N THR A 297 5.71 -1.69 23.38
CA THR A 297 4.83 -2.67 22.70
C THR A 297 3.52 -2.91 23.47
N LEU A 298 3.15 -2.00 24.38
CA LEU A 298 1.96 -2.15 25.24
C LEU A 298 0.67 -2.27 24.43
N PHE A 299 0.63 -1.72 23.21
CA PHE A 299 -0.52 -1.77 22.33
C PHE A 299 -0.95 -3.21 21.98
N TYR A 300 -0.03 -4.20 22.00
CA TYR A 300 -0.42 -5.61 21.85
C TYR A 300 -1.42 -6.08 22.91
N TRP A 301 -1.38 -5.46 24.08
CA TRP A 301 -2.19 -5.84 25.25
C TRP A 301 -3.37 -4.90 25.46
N THR A 302 -3.22 -3.62 25.11
CA THR A 302 -4.26 -2.61 25.35
C THR A 302 -5.22 -2.43 24.18
N ASP A 303 -4.87 -2.91 22.99
CA ASP A 303 -5.71 -2.85 21.81
C ASP A 303 -6.20 -4.25 21.41
N PHE A 304 -7.51 -4.46 21.49
CA PHE A 304 -8.16 -5.73 21.20
C PHE A 304 -7.93 -6.22 19.77
N ARG A 305 -7.53 -5.33 18.84
CA ARG A 305 -7.18 -5.71 17.45
C ARG A 305 -6.06 -6.74 17.38
N TYR A 306 -5.20 -6.80 18.39
CA TYR A 306 -4.05 -7.70 18.46
C TYR A 306 -4.34 -9.00 19.23
N TRP A 307 -5.55 -9.16 19.77
CA TRP A 307 -5.90 -10.33 20.56
C TRP A 307 -6.32 -11.50 19.67
N THR A 308 -5.80 -12.70 19.96
CA THR A 308 -6.01 -13.91 19.14
C THR A 308 -7.48 -14.21 18.81
N PRO A 309 -8.45 -14.14 19.77
CA PRO A 309 -9.86 -14.40 19.44
C PRO A 309 -10.43 -13.39 18.44
N PHE A 310 -10.02 -12.13 18.54
CA PHE A 310 -10.43 -11.09 17.61
C PHE A 310 -9.81 -11.32 16.23
N LEU A 311 -8.51 -11.63 16.16
CA LEU A 311 -7.80 -11.97 14.92
C LEU A 311 -8.46 -13.14 14.18
N TRP A 312 -8.83 -14.19 14.90
CA TRP A 312 -9.54 -15.33 14.32
C TRP A 312 -10.91 -14.92 13.76
N LEU A 313 -11.67 -14.12 14.51
CA LEU A 313 -12.98 -13.64 14.08
C LEU A 313 -12.89 -12.77 12.82
N ILE A 314 -11.98 -11.80 12.77
CA ILE A 314 -11.84 -10.93 11.60
C ILE A 314 -11.35 -11.69 10.37
N ASN A 315 -10.45 -12.68 10.55
CA ASN A 315 -9.99 -13.51 9.44
C ASN A 315 -11.14 -14.38 8.89
N TYR A 316 -11.91 -15.01 9.78
CA TYR A 316 -13.10 -15.78 9.40
C TYR A 316 -14.14 -14.92 8.66
N LEU A 317 -14.53 -13.78 9.25
CA LEU A 317 -15.51 -12.87 8.65
C LEU A 317 -15.00 -12.25 7.34
N GLY A 318 -13.72 -11.89 7.28
CA GLY A 318 -13.08 -11.33 6.10
C GLY A 318 -13.05 -12.33 4.94
N THR A 319 -12.66 -13.58 5.23
CA THR A 319 -12.68 -14.67 4.24
C THR A 319 -14.10 -14.95 3.74
N ARG A 320 -15.07 -15.09 4.65
CA ARG A 320 -16.48 -15.29 4.28
C ARG A 320 -17.05 -14.14 3.45
N ARG A 321 -16.67 -12.90 3.77
CA ARG A 321 -17.07 -11.71 3.01
C ARG A 321 -16.46 -11.73 1.61
N LEU A 322 -15.17 -12.04 1.49
CA LEU A 322 -14.51 -12.16 0.19
C LEU A 322 -15.19 -13.25 -0.66
N GLU A 323 -15.47 -14.41 -0.08
CA GLU A 323 -16.14 -15.50 -0.77
C GLU A 323 -17.57 -15.13 -1.21
N GLY A 324 -18.31 -14.43 -0.36
CA GLY A 324 -19.66 -13.95 -0.69
C GLY A 324 -19.67 -12.90 -1.80
N LEU A 325 -18.59 -12.13 -1.97
CA LEU A 325 -18.48 -11.08 -2.99
C LEU A 325 -17.93 -11.59 -4.32
N ALA A 326 -16.99 -12.53 -4.30
CA ALA A 326 -16.18 -12.91 -5.45
C ALA A 326 -16.21 -14.41 -5.78
N GLY A 327 -16.98 -15.21 -5.04
CA GLY A 327 -16.98 -16.66 -5.16
C GLY A 327 -15.88 -17.31 -4.32
N PRO A 328 -15.76 -18.65 -4.34
CA PRO A 328 -14.75 -19.36 -3.55
C PRO A 328 -13.33 -18.91 -3.93
N LEU A 329 -12.41 -18.92 -2.96
CA LEU A 329 -11.00 -18.57 -3.19
C LEU A 329 -10.25 -19.55 -4.12
N SER A 330 -10.86 -20.68 -4.47
CA SER A 330 -10.27 -21.68 -5.35
C SER A 330 -10.07 -21.14 -6.77
N LEU A 331 -8.93 -21.47 -7.39
CA LEU A 331 -8.58 -21.13 -8.77
C LEU A 331 -9.37 -21.93 -9.83
N LYS A 332 -10.55 -22.49 -9.51
CA LYS A 332 -11.36 -23.17 -10.53
C LYS A 332 -11.66 -22.16 -11.64
N GLU A 333 -11.36 -22.59 -12.86
CA GLU A 333 -11.43 -21.77 -14.07
C GLU A 333 -12.72 -20.96 -14.07
N VAL A 334 -12.59 -19.63 -14.12
CA VAL A 334 -13.73 -18.77 -14.40
C VAL A 334 -14.09 -19.06 -15.86
N ASP A 335 -15.05 -19.94 -16.07
CA ASP A 335 -15.64 -20.21 -17.38
C ASP A 335 -16.10 -18.88 -17.99
N GLY A 336 -15.44 -18.46 -19.07
CA GLY A 336 -15.73 -17.18 -19.73
C GLY A 336 -14.63 -16.59 -20.60
N VAL A 337 -13.41 -17.14 -20.60
CA VAL A 337 -12.35 -16.72 -21.55
C VAL A 337 -12.54 -17.45 -22.88
N ALA A 338 -13.61 -17.10 -23.59
CA ALA A 338 -13.74 -17.38 -25.01
C ALA A 338 -14.14 -16.08 -25.71
N GLU A 339 -13.34 -15.69 -26.71
CA GLU A 339 -13.62 -14.67 -27.72
C GLU A 339 -13.52 -13.17 -27.32
N VAL A 340 -12.33 -12.67 -26.98
CA VAL A 340 -11.95 -11.28 -27.36
C VAL A 340 -10.42 -11.15 -27.53
N VAL A 341 -9.81 -11.92 -28.43
CA VAL A 341 -8.55 -11.53 -29.08
C VAL A 341 -8.54 -12.14 -30.47
N SER A 342 -9.01 -11.38 -31.46
CA SER A 342 -8.72 -11.59 -32.89
C SER A 342 -8.33 -10.27 -33.51
#